data_AF-A0A2G9C8V7-F1
#
_entry.id   AF-A0A2G9C8V7-F1
#
_cell.length_a   1.000
_cell.length_b   1.000
_cell.length_c   1.000
_cell.angle_alpha   90.00
_cell.angle_beta   90.00
_cell.angle_gamma   90.00
#
_symmetry.space_group_name_H-M   'P 1'
#
loop_
_entity.id
_entity.type
_entity.pdbx_description
1 polymer ?
#
loop_
_entity_poly.entity_id
_entity_poly.type
_entity_poly.pdbx_seq_one_letter_code
_entity_poly.pdbx_strand_id
1 'polypeptide(L)'
;MKDRSADPLIDVNQLKVGMFIHLDLGWMSHPFPLSSFKLSSEEQLLILRRLGLKQVRWSPGKSDLPLDATPMPPPAAAPAVAAEPPHDAEDDARERHRRLLAEQREALLLCERQYAEAATALRDLIDLVPREPTDARDRSAALSRALLDKMLVEGDINIRLLNEGAGDRGTAHALNVAVIAMLLGRAFGLGRDEMLDLGQGALLHDIGKMELTPRFRHRDDSFTAAEVAAYQQHVAKGVMVGQKMGVGAGPLLIIAQHHEHADGSGFPQRLNADRMSIGARIVALVNRFDGLCNPLLSSKAMTPHEALSLMFAQGRSRFDATMLNAFIRMMGVYPPGSVVQLTDDRYALVVAVNSSRPLKPRVMVHDAKVPREEALVLNLEELPDLGIRRSVKPQQLPRASLDYLSPRSRIAYFFESAGPLSTPPSPPGEMAA
;
A
#
# COMPACT_ATOMS: atom_id res chain seq x y z
N MET A 1 6.30 -8.55 -21.70
CA MET A 1 6.66 -8.70 -23.12
C MET A 1 6.30 -10.11 -23.55
N LYS A 2 5.22 -10.29 -24.33
CA LYS A 2 4.95 -11.61 -24.95
C LYS A 2 6.04 -11.86 -26.00
N ASP A 3 6.55 -13.08 -25.98
CA ASP A 3 7.59 -13.60 -26.83
C ASP A 3 7.29 -13.30 -28.31
N ARG A 4 8.12 -12.46 -28.93
CA ARG A 4 7.98 -12.03 -30.33
C ARG A 4 8.72 -12.96 -31.30
N SER A 5 9.28 -14.08 -30.83
CA SER A 5 10.17 -14.94 -31.60
C SER A 5 9.49 -15.94 -32.53
N ALA A 6 8.15 -16.10 -32.45
CA ALA A 6 7.41 -17.13 -33.18
C ALA A 6 6.69 -16.67 -34.46
N ASP A 7 6.69 -15.37 -34.79
CA ASP A 7 6.01 -14.87 -35.99
C ASP A 7 6.82 -15.17 -37.27
N PRO A 8 6.24 -15.82 -38.30
CA PRO A 8 6.94 -16.16 -39.53
C PRO A 8 7.41 -14.92 -40.31
N LEU A 9 8.54 -15.07 -41.00
CA LEU A 9 9.08 -14.06 -41.92
C LEU A 9 8.44 -14.23 -43.30
N ILE A 10 7.99 -13.13 -43.91
CA ILE A 10 7.49 -13.09 -45.27
C ILE A 10 8.27 -12.08 -46.12
N ASP A 11 8.47 -12.40 -47.40
CA ASP A 11 9.06 -11.48 -48.36
C ASP A 11 8.14 -10.27 -48.58
N VAL A 12 8.70 -9.06 -48.60
CA VAL A 12 7.95 -7.81 -48.76
C VAL A 12 7.16 -7.77 -50.07
N ASN A 13 7.58 -8.52 -51.09
CA ASN A 13 6.86 -8.63 -52.36
C ASN A 13 5.60 -9.49 -52.26
N GLN A 14 5.51 -10.37 -51.26
CA GLN A 14 4.36 -11.25 -51.01
C GLN A 14 3.33 -10.65 -50.05
N LEU A 15 3.60 -9.46 -49.49
CA LEU A 15 2.65 -8.75 -48.63
C LEU A 15 1.40 -8.32 -49.42
N LYS A 16 0.24 -8.58 -48.84
CA LYS A 16 -1.09 -8.20 -49.34
C LYS A 16 -1.81 -7.34 -48.31
N VAL A 17 -2.74 -6.51 -48.79
CA VAL A 17 -3.67 -5.79 -47.92
C VAL A 17 -4.46 -6.83 -47.11
N GLY A 18 -4.57 -6.62 -45.80
CA GLY A 18 -5.16 -7.57 -44.86
C GLY A 18 -4.13 -8.25 -43.95
N MET A 19 -2.84 -8.25 -44.29
CA MET A 19 -1.79 -8.89 -43.47
C MET A 19 -1.38 -8.03 -42.27
N PHE A 20 -1.20 -8.65 -41.11
CA PHE A 20 -0.66 -8.03 -39.90
C PHE A 20 0.85 -8.18 -39.85
N ILE A 21 1.58 -7.08 -39.82
CA ILE A 21 3.05 -7.06 -39.87
C ILE A 21 3.69 -6.48 -38.61
N HIS A 22 4.94 -6.87 -38.38
CA HIS A 22 5.82 -6.38 -37.34
C HIS A 22 7.11 -5.84 -37.99
N LEU A 23 7.38 -4.56 -37.79
CA LEU A 23 8.59 -3.88 -38.24
C LEU A 23 9.64 -3.92 -37.12
N ASP A 24 10.78 -4.53 -37.43
CA ASP A 24 11.94 -4.61 -36.53
C ASP A 24 12.87 -3.39 -36.64
N LEU A 25 12.37 -2.32 -37.25
CA LEU A 25 13.06 -1.05 -37.36
C LEU A 25 12.67 -0.15 -36.18
N GLY A 26 13.60 0.69 -35.71
CA GLY A 26 13.27 1.72 -34.73
C GLY A 26 12.23 2.69 -35.30
N TRP A 27 11.28 3.14 -34.47
CA TRP A 27 10.10 3.94 -34.88
C TRP A 27 10.41 5.21 -35.69
N MET A 28 11.62 5.78 -35.57
CA MET A 28 12.12 6.91 -36.36
C MET A 28 12.52 6.55 -37.80
N SER A 29 12.57 5.27 -38.15
CA SER A 29 13.09 4.74 -39.42
C SER A 29 11.98 4.35 -40.40
N HIS A 30 10.71 4.54 -40.02
CA HIS A 30 9.55 4.29 -40.86
C HIS A 30 8.46 5.34 -40.59
N PRO A 31 7.66 5.72 -41.61
CA PRO A 31 6.64 6.77 -41.45
C PRO A 31 5.34 6.29 -40.80
N PHE A 32 5.27 5.05 -40.29
CA PHE A 32 4.09 4.51 -39.62
C PHE A 32 4.02 4.88 -38.13
N PRO A 33 2.81 5.16 -37.58
CA PRO A 33 2.62 5.56 -36.18
C PRO A 33 2.90 4.44 -35.16
N LEU A 34 2.95 3.18 -35.61
CA LEU A 34 3.22 2.00 -34.78
C LEU A 34 4.15 1.04 -35.54
N SER A 35 5.01 0.33 -34.83
CA SER A 35 5.90 -0.70 -35.40
C SER A 35 5.20 -2.05 -35.60
N SER A 36 3.92 -2.17 -35.26
CA SER A 36 3.11 -3.36 -35.54
C SER A 36 1.68 -2.94 -35.87
N PHE A 37 1.21 -3.29 -37.06
CA PHE A 37 -0.10 -2.88 -37.55
C PHE A 37 -0.58 -3.78 -38.69
N LYS A 38 -1.87 -3.72 -38.98
CA LYS A 38 -2.50 -4.40 -40.11
C LYS A 38 -2.42 -3.53 -41.36
N LEU A 39 -2.02 -4.10 -42.49
CA LEU A 39 -2.02 -3.44 -43.78
C LEU A 39 -3.47 -3.21 -44.23
N SER A 40 -3.89 -1.96 -44.26
CA SER A 40 -5.25 -1.54 -44.60
C SER A 40 -5.36 -0.85 -45.96
N SER A 41 -4.25 -0.49 -46.61
CA SER A 41 -4.27 0.13 -47.94
C SER A 41 -3.05 -0.26 -48.81
N GLU A 42 -3.21 -0.15 -50.13
CA GLU A 42 -2.12 -0.34 -51.10
C GLU A 42 -1.01 0.72 -50.96
N GLU A 43 -1.34 1.91 -50.45
CA GLU A 43 -0.37 2.97 -50.18
C GLU A 43 0.64 2.55 -49.09
N GLN A 44 0.17 1.84 -48.05
CA GLN A 44 1.05 1.30 -46.99
C GLN A 44 2.00 0.23 -47.55
N LEU A 45 1.55 -0.59 -48.51
CA LEU A 45 2.40 -1.57 -49.21
C LEU A 45 3.50 -0.90 -50.03
N LEU A 46 3.18 0.20 -50.72
CA LEU A 46 4.16 0.97 -51.50
C LEU A 46 5.23 1.60 -50.60
N ILE A 47 4.84 2.13 -49.44
CA ILE A 47 5.77 2.67 -48.44
C ILE A 47 6.71 1.55 -47.94
N LEU A 48 6.19 0.36 -47.62
CA LEU A 48 6.99 -0.77 -47.17
C LEU A 48 7.99 -1.28 -48.21
N ARG A 49 7.59 -1.31 -49.48
CA ARG A 49 8.48 -1.66 -50.60
C ARG A 49 9.59 -0.62 -50.80
N ARG A 50 9.32 0.66 -50.50
CA ARG A 50 10.31 1.75 -50.56
C ARG A 50 11.29 1.77 -49.38
N LEU A 51 10.96 1.13 -48.25
CA LEU A 51 11.85 1.02 -47.09
C LEU A 51 13.01 0.04 -47.31
N GLY A 52 13.07 -0.66 -48.46
CA GLY A 52 14.21 -1.52 -48.84
C GLY A 52 14.36 -2.80 -48.01
N LEU A 53 13.31 -3.19 -47.27
CA LEU A 53 13.31 -4.43 -46.48
C LEU A 53 13.15 -5.65 -47.39
N LYS A 54 13.97 -6.67 -47.19
CA LYS A 54 13.85 -7.95 -47.91
C LYS A 54 12.75 -8.85 -47.32
N GLN A 55 12.64 -8.86 -46.00
CA GLN A 55 11.68 -9.67 -45.26
C GLN A 55 11.12 -8.88 -44.08
N VAL A 56 9.86 -9.16 -43.72
CA VAL A 56 9.14 -8.56 -42.60
C VAL A 56 8.44 -9.68 -41.84
N ARG A 57 8.37 -9.57 -40.50
CA ARG A 57 7.61 -10.53 -39.69
C ARG A 57 6.12 -10.27 -39.85
N TRP A 58 5.33 -11.32 -39.97
CA TRP A 58 3.88 -11.21 -40.05
C TRP A 58 3.18 -12.25 -39.19
N SER A 59 1.95 -11.94 -38.77
CA SER A 59 1.17 -12.81 -37.89
C SER A 59 -0.03 -13.37 -38.66
N PRO A 60 -0.01 -14.65 -39.08
CA PRO A 60 -1.11 -15.26 -39.84
C PRO A 60 -2.44 -15.22 -39.09
N GLY A 61 -2.43 -15.46 -37.78
CA GLY A 61 -3.63 -15.46 -36.94
C GLY A 61 -4.27 -14.08 -36.70
N LYS A 62 -3.60 -12.99 -37.09
CA LYS A 62 -4.12 -11.61 -37.01
C LYS A 62 -4.36 -10.99 -38.39
N SER A 63 -4.15 -11.77 -39.45
CA SER A 63 -4.24 -11.32 -40.83
C SER A 63 -5.55 -11.79 -41.46
N ASP A 64 -6.25 -10.86 -42.10
CA ASP A 64 -7.50 -11.16 -42.82
C ASP A 64 -7.16 -11.23 -44.31
N LEU A 65 -6.77 -12.41 -44.78
CA LEU A 65 -6.58 -12.68 -46.20
C LEU A 65 -7.87 -13.29 -46.79
N PRO A 66 -8.37 -12.82 -47.95
CA PRO A 66 -9.48 -13.48 -48.62
C PRO A 66 -9.10 -14.91 -48.98
N LEU A 67 -9.85 -15.90 -48.48
CA LEU A 67 -9.76 -17.28 -48.92
C LEU A 67 -10.35 -17.36 -50.33
N ASP A 68 -9.51 -17.63 -51.33
CA ASP A 68 -9.97 -17.93 -52.69
C ASP A 68 -10.85 -19.19 -52.65
N ALA A 69 -12.13 -18.98 -52.93
CA ALA A 69 -13.15 -20.00 -52.98
C ALA A 69 -13.05 -20.81 -54.28
N THR A 70 -12.93 -22.13 -54.14
CA THR A 70 -13.48 -23.07 -55.12
C THR A 70 -14.29 -24.12 -54.36
N PRO A 71 -15.58 -24.34 -54.70
CA PRO A 71 -16.40 -25.33 -54.01
C PRO A 71 -16.32 -26.69 -54.73
N MET A 72 -16.09 -27.76 -53.97
CA MET A 72 -16.46 -29.13 -54.34
C MET A 72 -17.10 -29.85 -53.15
N PRO A 73 -18.05 -30.78 -53.40
CA PRO A 73 -19.11 -31.16 -52.46
C PRO A 73 -18.67 -32.18 -51.40
N PRO A 74 -19.43 -32.35 -50.30
CA PRO A 74 -18.97 -33.02 -49.09
C PRO A 74 -19.12 -34.56 -49.16
N PRO A 75 -18.21 -35.34 -48.55
CA PRO A 75 -18.52 -36.69 -48.12
C PRO A 75 -19.00 -36.69 -46.65
N ALA A 76 -20.16 -37.32 -46.48
CA ALA A 76 -20.75 -37.95 -45.31
C ALA A 76 -20.17 -37.65 -43.90
N ALA A 77 -21.07 -37.12 -43.07
CA ALA A 77 -20.91 -36.97 -41.64
C ALA A 77 -20.52 -38.28 -40.92
N ALA A 78 -19.50 -38.19 -40.09
CA ALA A 78 -19.28 -39.06 -38.93
C ALA A 78 -19.47 -38.21 -37.66
N PRO A 79 -19.87 -38.81 -36.52
CA PRO A 79 -20.51 -38.08 -35.42
C PRO A 79 -19.54 -37.13 -34.75
N ALA A 80 -20.00 -35.89 -34.56
CA ALA A 80 -19.34 -34.92 -33.71
C ALA A 80 -19.21 -35.52 -32.29
N VAL A 81 -17.97 -35.77 -31.87
CA VAL A 81 -17.63 -35.72 -30.45
C VAL A 81 -18.04 -34.34 -30.00
N ALA A 82 -18.97 -34.27 -29.04
CA ALA A 82 -19.49 -33.03 -28.50
C ALA A 82 -18.33 -32.13 -28.07
N ALA A 83 -18.00 -31.14 -28.90
CA ALA A 83 -17.21 -30.02 -28.47
C ALA A 83 -18.05 -29.30 -27.42
N GLU A 84 -17.50 -29.18 -26.21
CA GLU A 84 -18.05 -28.31 -25.18
C GLU A 84 -18.31 -26.92 -25.79
N PRO A 85 -19.44 -26.25 -25.43
CA PRO A 85 -19.82 -25.00 -26.05
C PRO A 85 -18.71 -23.95 -25.87
N PRO A 86 -18.57 -23.00 -26.81
CA PRO A 86 -17.60 -21.92 -26.67
C PRO A 86 -17.91 -21.15 -25.40
N HIS A 87 -17.03 -21.23 -24.41
CA HIS A 87 -17.05 -20.31 -23.27
C HIS A 87 -16.84 -18.90 -23.83
N ASP A 88 -17.86 -18.05 -23.72
CA ASP A 88 -17.81 -16.68 -24.22
C ASP A 88 -16.73 -15.91 -23.45
N ALA A 89 -15.72 -15.36 -24.15
CA ALA A 89 -14.58 -14.68 -23.54
C ALA A 89 -14.96 -13.51 -22.60
N GLU A 90 -16.17 -12.96 -22.77
CA GLU A 90 -16.76 -11.97 -21.86
C GLU A 90 -17.19 -12.57 -20.52
N ASP A 91 -17.75 -13.77 -20.50
CA ASP A 91 -18.16 -14.46 -19.29
C ASP A 91 -16.94 -14.89 -18.48
N ASP A 92 -15.89 -15.37 -19.14
CA ASP A 92 -14.60 -15.64 -18.50
C ASP A 92 -13.99 -14.37 -17.87
N ALA A 93 -14.13 -13.21 -18.53
CA ALA A 93 -13.63 -11.93 -18.00
C ALA A 93 -14.44 -11.48 -16.77
N ARG A 94 -15.76 -11.65 -16.79
CA ARG A 94 -16.65 -11.37 -15.65
C ARG A 94 -16.37 -12.31 -14.48
N GLU A 95 -16.11 -13.57 -14.74
CA GLU A 95 -15.71 -14.55 -13.72
C GLU A 95 -14.37 -14.20 -13.08
N ARG A 96 -13.36 -13.88 -13.89
CA ARG A 96 -12.06 -13.38 -13.38
C ARG A 96 -12.24 -12.14 -12.51
N HIS A 97 -13.05 -11.18 -12.96
CA HIS A 97 -13.34 -9.96 -12.20
C HIS A 97 -14.00 -10.28 -10.85
N ARG A 98 -15.04 -11.13 -10.84
CA ARG A 98 -15.73 -11.56 -9.62
C ARG A 98 -14.77 -12.25 -8.64
N ARG A 99 -13.90 -13.12 -9.15
CA ARG A 99 -12.90 -13.83 -8.32
C ARG A 99 -11.91 -12.87 -7.69
N LEU A 100 -11.31 -11.97 -8.47
CA LEU A 100 -10.36 -10.97 -7.96
C LEU A 100 -11.00 -10.05 -6.92
N LEU A 101 -12.26 -9.65 -7.14
CA LEU A 101 -13.00 -8.83 -6.19
C LEU A 101 -13.28 -9.59 -4.89
N ALA A 102 -13.61 -10.88 -4.96
CA ALA A 102 -13.80 -11.73 -3.79
C ALA A 102 -12.50 -11.89 -2.99
N GLU A 103 -11.37 -12.19 -3.66
CA GLU A 103 -10.04 -12.28 -3.05
C GLU A 103 -9.64 -10.96 -2.38
N GLN A 104 -9.87 -9.81 -3.04
CA GLN A 104 -9.63 -8.48 -2.48
C GLN A 104 -10.45 -8.22 -1.20
N ARG A 105 -11.74 -8.56 -1.23
CA ARG A 105 -12.66 -8.38 -0.09
C ARG A 105 -12.27 -9.28 1.07
N GLU A 106 -11.94 -10.54 0.80
CA GLU A 106 -11.52 -11.50 1.82
C GLU A 106 -10.23 -11.04 2.53
N ALA A 107 -9.22 -10.61 1.76
CA ALA A 107 -7.98 -10.07 2.31
C ALA A 107 -8.22 -8.84 3.21
N LEU A 108 -9.07 -7.90 2.76
CA LEU A 108 -9.44 -6.73 3.55
C LEU A 108 -10.16 -7.12 4.84
N LEU A 109 -11.15 -8.02 4.77
CA LEU A 109 -11.91 -8.49 5.93
C LEU A 109 -11.01 -9.21 6.94
N LEU A 110 -10.05 -10.01 6.48
CA LEU A 110 -9.07 -10.66 7.36
C LEU A 110 -8.22 -9.62 8.10
N CYS A 111 -7.69 -8.64 7.37
CA CYS A 111 -6.89 -7.55 7.92
C CYS A 111 -7.68 -6.74 8.98
N GLU A 112 -8.93 -6.42 8.68
CA GLU A 112 -9.84 -5.69 9.60
C GLU A 112 -10.18 -6.51 10.84
N ARG A 113 -10.46 -7.82 10.71
CA ARG A 113 -10.68 -8.69 11.88
C ARG A 113 -9.47 -8.73 12.79
N GLN A 114 -8.28 -8.92 12.23
CA GLN A 114 -7.03 -8.98 13.01
C GLN A 114 -6.74 -7.67 13.74
N TYR A 115 -7.01 -6.52 13.11
CA TYR A 115 -6.91 -5.23 13.78
C TYR A 115 -7.96 -5.09 14.89
N ALA A 116 -9.22 -5.47 14.63
CA ALA A 116 -10.29 -5.38 15.61
C ALA A 116 -10.03 -6.24 16.86
N GLU A 117 -9.46 -7.43 16.67
CA GLU A 117 -8.97 -8.30 17.74
C GLU A 117 -7.87 -7.61 18.56
N ALA A 118 -6.84 -7.06 17.89
CA ALA A 118 -5.74 -6.35 18.54
C ALA A 118 -6.22 -5.09 19.29
N ALA A 119 -7.16 -4.34 18.71
CA ALA A 119 -7.74 -3.16 19.32
C ALA A 119 -8.59 -3.51 20.54
N THR A 120 -9.38 -4.58 20.48
CA THR A 120 -10.13 -5.09 21.64
C THR A 120 -9.17 -5.53 22.74
N ALA A 121 -8.14 -6.31 22.42
CA ALA A 121 -7.15 -6.75 23.38
C ALA A 121 -6.41 -5.58 24.06
N LEU A 122 -6.08 -4.53 23.31
CA LEU A 122 -5.45 -3.32 23.86
C LEU A 122 -6.41 -2.54 24.77
N ARG A 123 -7.70 -2.45 24.42
CA ARG A 123 -8.69 -1.80 25.26
C ARG A 123 -8.89 -2.55 26.58
N ASP A 124 -9.11 -3.86 26.50
CA ASP A 124 -9.29 -4.71 27.68
C ASP A 124 -8.07 -4.63 28.60
N LEU A 125 -6.87 -4.57 28.02
CA LEU A 125 -5.64 -4.33 28.74
C LEU A 125 -5.63 -2.98 29.47
N ILE A 126 -6.00 -1.89 28.80
CA ILE A 126 -5.98 -0.55 29.41
C ILE A 126 -6.98 -0.48 30.57
N ASP A 127 -8.17 -1.08 30.41
CA ASP A 127 -9.19 -1.15 31.45
C ASP A 127 -8.77 -2.00 32.66
N LEU A 128 -7.82 -2.92 32.46
CA LEU A 128 -7.28 -3.79 33.49
C LEU A 128 -6.19 -3.12 34.35
N VAL A 129 -5.44 -2.16 33.79
CA VAL A 129 -4.30 -1.50 34.46
C VAL A 129 -4.59 -1.04 35.89
N PRO A 130 -5.74 -0.40 36.21
CA PRO A 130 -6.02 0.06 37.58
C PRO A 130 -6.32 -1.07 38.58
N ARG A 131 -6.72 -2.26 38.10
CA ARG A 131 -7.20 -3.37 38.94
C ARG A 131 -6.16 -4.49 39.08
N GLU A 132 -5.56 -4.88 37.97
CA GLU A 132 -4.63 -6.02 37.88
C GLU A 132 -3.39 -5.63 37.04
N PRO A 133 -2.52 -4.77 37.57
CA PRO A 133 -1.43 -4.16 36.81
C PRO A 133 -0.41 -5.21 36.28
N THR A 134 -0.20 -6.30 37.00
CA THR A 134 0.67 -7.41 36.56
C THR A 134 0.06 -8.18 35.38
N ASP A 135 -1.25 -8.47 35.40
CA ASP A 135 -1.90 -9.14 34.25
C ASP A 135 -1.94 -8.20 33.03
N ALA A 136 -2.14 -6.89 33.25
CA ALA A 136 -2.02 -5.89 32.17
C ALA A 136 -0.60 -5.85 31.56
N ARG A 137 0.47 -6.02 32.36
CA ARG A 137 1.83 -6.19 31.83
C ARG A 137 1.91 -7.43 30.93
N ASP A 138 1.42 -8.57 31.42
CA ASP A 138 1.55 -9.84 30.69
C ASP A 138 0.77 -9.82 29.38
N ARG A 139 -0.43 -9.22 29.39
CA ARG A 139 -1.23 -9.00 28.18
C ARG A 139 -0.56 -8.04 27.18
N SER A 140 0.14 -6.98 27.63
CA SER A 140 0.83 -6.08 26.69
C SER A 140 2.03 -6.77 26.03
N ALA A 141 2.77 -7.57 26.79
CA ALA A 141 3.86 -8.39 26.24
C ALA A 141 3.32 -9.45 25.28
N ALA A 142 2.19 -10.09 25.60
CA ALA A 142 1.53 -11.07 24.74
C ALA A 142 1.01 -10.44 23.44
N LEU A 143 0.39 -9.26 23.50
CA LEU A 143 -0.08 -8.54 22.32
C LEU A 143 1.10 -8.11 21.43
N SER A 144 2.18 -7.58 22.01
CA SER A 144 3.39 -7.25 21.27
C SER A 144 3.99 -8.48 20.57
N ARG A 145 4.04 -9.62 21.27
CA ARG A 145 4.50 -10.89 20.68
C ARG A 145 3.60 -11.36 19.55
N ALA A 146 2.28 -11.31 19.72
CA ALA A 146 1.33 -11.71 18.69
C ALA A 146 1.44 -10.83 17.42
N LEU A 147 1.69 -9.53 17.57
CA LEU A 147 1.97 -8.64 16.45
C LEU A 147 3.31 -8.98 15.79
N LEU A 148 4.36 -9.23 16.59
CA LEU A 148 5.68 -9.60 16.07
C LEU A 148 5.65 -10.91 15.29
N ASP A 149 5.01 -11.95 15.82
CA ASP A 149 4.93 -13.27 15.20
C ASP A 149 4.21 -13.19 13.84
N LYS A 150 3.21 -12.31 13.71
CA LYS A 150 2.55 -12.02 12.42
C LYS A 150 3.45 -11.27 11.43
N MET A 151 4.44 -10.50 11.90
CA MET A 151 5.41 -9.77 11.05
C MET A 151 6.62 -10.63 10.63
N LEU A 152 6.91 -11.70 11.36
CA LEU A 152 8.05 -12.60 11.10
C LEU A 152 7.74 -13.70 10.07
N VAL A 153 6.71 -13.49 9.24
CA VAL A 153 6.37 -14.39 8.13
C VAL A 153 7.33 -14.15 6.96
N GLU A 154 7.69 -15.22 6.24
CA GLU A 154 8.46 -15.11 4.99
C GLU A 154 7.66 -14.30 3.95
N GLY A 155 8.28 -13.24 3.42
CA GLY A 155 7.69 -12.40 2.39
C GLY A 155 7.76 -10.90 2.65
N ASP A 156 7.29 -10.15 1.66
CA ASP A 156 7.09 -8.71 1.79
C ASP A 156 5.91 -8.42 2.71
N ILE A 157 5.91 -7.24 3.35
CA ILE A 157 4.77 -6.78 4.15
C ILE A 157 4.13 -5.60 3.42
N ASN A 158 2.81 -5.66 3.28
CA ASN A 158 2.03 -4.52 2.82
C ASN A 158 1.48 -3.76 4.03
N ILE A 159 1.71 -2.45 4.06
CA ILE A 159 1.04 -1.53 4.98
C ILE A 159 -0.28 -1.15 4.31
N ARG A 160 -1.40 -1.48 4.95
CA ARG A 160 -2.75 -1.30 4.40
C ARG A 160 -3.56 -0.29 5.22
N LEU A 161 -4.34 0.51 4.51
CA LEU A 161 -5.32 1.43 5.07
C LEU A 161 -6.63 0.68 5.39
N LEU A 162 -7.10 0.78 6.64
CA LEU A 162 -8.27 0.07 7.19
C LEU A 162 -9.56 0.90 7.17
N ASN A 163 -10.75 0.31 6.94
CA ASN A 163 -12.07 1.00 6.98
C ASN A 163 -12.37 1.76 8.28
N GLU A 164 -13.12 2.87 8.19
CA GLU A 164 -13.50 3.68 9.36
C GLU A 164 -14.28 2.82 10.37
N GLY A 165 -14.01 2.99 11.67
CA GLY A 165 -14.83 2.42 12.75
C GLY A 165 -14.11 1.55 13.77
N ALA A 166 -12.82 1.27 13.61
CA ALA A 166 -12.15 0.34 14.50
C ALA A 166 -11.58 1.01 15.77
N GLY A 167 -12.39 1.03 16.83
CA GLY A 167 -11.97 1.35 18.20
C GLY A 167 -12.10 2.81 18.63
N ASP A 168 -11.99 3.06 19.94
CA ASP A 168 -11.88 4.42 20.46
C ASP A 168 -10.57 5.07 20.02
N ARG A 169 -10.50 6.41 20.07
CA ARG A 169 -9.36 7.19 19.54
C ARG A 169 -8.03 6.83 20.23
N GLY A 170 -8.04 6.58 21.54
CA GLY A 170 -6.83 6.30 22.29
C GLY A 170 -6.23 4.94 21.90
N THR A 171 -7.09 3.93 21.86
CA THR A 171 -6.71 2.58 21.42
C THR A 171 -6.21 2.57 19.97
N ALA A 172 -6.91 3.25 19.06
CA ALA A 172 -6.50 3.34 17.67
C ALA A 172 -5.14 4.02 17.50
N HIS A 173 -4.89 5.10 18.26
CA HIS A 173 -3.60 5.80 18.23
C HIS A 173 -2.45 4.90 18.69
N ALA A 174 -2.58 4.29 19.88
CA ALA A 174 -1.54 3.43 20.43
C ALA A 174 -1.27 2.21 19.53
N LEU A 175 -2.31 1.61 18.93
CA LEU A 175 -2.16 0.49 18.02
C LEU A 175 -1.50 0.90 16.69
N ASN A 176 -1.91 2.01 16.08
CA ASN A 176 -1.26 2.55 14.89
C ASN A 176 0.23 2.81 15.14
N VAL A 177 0.56 3.49 16.25
CA VAL A 177 1.93 3.80 16.62
C VAL A 177 2.73 2.52 16.81
N ALA A 178 2.20 1.52 17.52
CA ALA A 178 2.86 0.24 17.72
C ALA A 178 3.11 -0.51 16.41
N VAL A 179 2.10 -0.66 15.55
CA VAL A 179 2.23 -1.36 14.27
C VAL A 179 3.29 -0.71 13.40
N ILE A 180 3.22 0.61 13.20
CA ILE A 180 4.15 1.32 12.34
C ILE A 180 5.56 1.34 12.95
N ALA A 181 5.69 1.52 14.26
CA ALA A 181 6.97 1.48 14.95
C ALA A 181 7.65 0.11 14.79
N MET A 182 6.92 -0.98 14.97
CA MET A 182 7.46 -2.33 14.78
C MET A 182 7.85 -2.59 13.33
N LEU A 183 7.05 -2.15 12.34
CA LEU A 183 7.45 -2.26 10.93
C LEU A 183 8.75 -1.49 10.64
N LEU A 184 8.91 -0.30 11.23
CA LEU A 184 10.14 0.47 11.10
C LEU A 184 11.31 -0.23 11.80
N GLY A 185 11.08 -0.81 12.98
CA GLY A 185 12.07 -1.62 13.71
C GLY A 185 12.55 -2.82 12.88
N ARG A 186 11.62 -3.54 12.23
CA ARG A 186 11.94 -4.63 11.30
C ARG A 186 12.79 -4.12 10.13
N ALA A 187 12.42 -3.00 9.52
CA ALA A 187 13.17 -2.40 8.42
C ALA A 187 14.58 -1.92 8.85
N PHE A 188 14.77 -1.60 10.12
CA PHE A 188 16.07 -1.28 10.72
C PHE A 188 16.90 -2.50 11.15
N GLY A 189 16.31 -3.69 11.13
CA GLY A 189 16.98 -4.92 11.55
C GLY A 189 17.12 -5.08 13.06
N LEU A 190 16.17 -4.54 13.84
CA LEU A 190 16.14 -4.75 15.30
C LEU A 190 15.99 -6.24 15.61
N GLY A 191 16.70 -6.69 16.65
CA GLY A 191 16.62 -8.06 17.13
C GLY A 191 15.25 -8.38 17.74
N ARG A 192 14.96 -9.67 17.92
CA ARG A 192 13.66 -10.13 18.43
C ARG A 192 13.30 -9.50 19.78
N ASP A 193 14.25 -9.43 20.70
CA ASP A 193 13.99 -8.88 22.05
C ASP A 193 13.79 -7.35 22.00
N GLU A 194 14.57 -6.65 21.18
CA GLU A 194 14.38 -5.21 20.94
C GLU A 194 13.01 -4.91 20.29
N MET A 195 12.54 -5.80 19.42
CA MET A 195 11.22 -5.70 18.78
C MET A 195 10.07 -5.93 19.76
N LEU A 196 10.23 -6.85 20.71
CA LEU A 196 9.26 -7.05 21.80
C LEU A 196 9.22 -5.82 22.72
N ASP A 197 10.39 -5.28 23.07
CA ASP A 197 10.47 -4.06 23.87
C ASP A 197 9.84 -2.86 23.14
N LEU A 198 10.11 -2.73 21.84
CA LEU A 198 9.54 -1.70 20.98
C LEU A 198 8.02 -1.79 20.91
N GLY A 199 7.49 -2.99 20.66
CA GLY A 199 6.05 -3.20 20.57
C GLY A 199 5.35 -2.93 21.90
N GLN A 200 5.85 -3.48 23.01
CA GLN A 200 5.27 -3.23 24.33
C GLN A 200 5.35 -1.75 24.72
N GLY A 201 6.51 -1.11 24.50
CA GLY A 201 6.73 0.30 24.80
C GLY A 201 5.84 1.22 23.97
N ALA A 202 5.65 0.92 22.68
CA ALA A 202 4.79 1.69 21.79
C ALA A 202 3.29 1.54 22.14
N LEU A 203 2.83 0.34 22.51
CA LEU A 203 1.46 0.12 22.98
C LEU A 203 1.15 0.91 24.26
N LEU A 204 2.14 1.06 25.14
CA LEU A 204 1.99 1.70 26.46
C LEU A 204 2.48 3.14 26.51
N HIS A 205 3.02 3.72 25.41
CA HIS A 205 3.75 4.99 25.45
C HIS A 205 2.95 6.13 26.10
N ASP A 206 1.64 6.12 25.88
CA ASP A 206 0.69 7.12 26.34
C ASP A 206 -0.11 6.71 27.58
N ILE A 207 0.21 5.59 28.23
CA ILE A 207 -0.61 5.00 29.32
C ILE A 207 -0.83 5.99 30.47
N GLY A 208 0.13 6.88 30.72
CA GLY A 208 0.02 7.91 31.76
C GLY A 208 -1.06 8.96 31.52
N LYS A 209 -1.67 9.03 30.33
CA LYS A 209 -2.83 9.91 30.07
C LYS A 209 -4.04 9.52 30.92
N MET A 210 -4.15 8.26 31.35
CA MET A 210 -5.25 7.83 32.21
C MET A 210 -5.22 8.52 33.59
N GLU A 211 -4.02 8.85 34.06
CA GLU A 211 -3.75 9.56 35.32
C GLU A 211 -3.91 11.09 35.20
N LEU A 212 -4.23 11.61 34.01
CA LEU A 212 -4.55 13.02 33.80
C LEU A 212 -6.06 13.25 33.86
N THR A 213 -6.43 14.44 34.35
CA THR A 213 -7.80 14.97 34.22
C THR A 213 -8.20 14.98 32.73
N PRO A 214 -9.43 14.59 32.36
CA PRO A 214 -9.86 14.46 30.97
C PRO A 214 -9.51 15.66 30.07
N ARG A 215 -9.63 16.90 30.58
CA ARG A 215 -9.26 18.14 29.87
C ARG A 215 -7.81 18.15 29.38
N PHE A 216 -6.88 17.53 30.12
CA PHE A 216 -5.44 17.58 29.83
C PHE A 216 -4.93 16.33 29.12
N ARG A 217 -5.79 15.37 28.74
CA ARG A 217 -5.37 14.15 28.04
C ARG A 217 -4.99 14.39 26.58
N HIS A 218 -5.55 15.44 25.99
CA HIS A 218 -5.32 15.81 24.61
C HIS A 218 -4.89 17.26 24.55
N ARG A 219 -3.68 17.49 24.06
CA ARG A 219 -3.17 18.83 23.86
C ARG A 219 -4.00 19.57 22.80
N ASP A 220 -4.31 20.82 23.09
CA ASP A 220 -4.93 21.76 22.15
C ASP A 220 -3.99 22.95 21.89
N ASP A 221 -4.12 23.61 20.74
CA ASP A 221 -3.32 24.78 20.37
C ASP A 221 -3.62 26.00 21.26
N SER A 222 -4.78 26.02 21.91
CA SER A 222 -5.18 27.04 22.89
C SER A 222 -4.66 26.81 24.31
N PHE A 223 -3.92 25.71 24.56
CA PHE A 223 -3.40 25.42 25.90
C PHE A 223 -2.47 26.53 26.38
N THR A 224 -2.73 27.00 27.60
CA THR A 224 -1.80 27.85 28.34
C THR A 224 -0.52 27.08 28.71
N ALA A 225 0.55 27.79 29.09
CA ALA A 225 1.79 27.15 29.52
C ALA A 225 1.58 26.15 30.70
N ALA A 226 0.67 26.46 31.62
CA ALA A 226 0.32 25.57 32.73
C ALA A 226 -0.41 24.31 32.25
N GLU A 227 -1.31 24.42 31.27
CA GLU A 227 -2.02 23.28 30.69
C GLU A 227 -1.09 22.41 29.84
N VAL A 228 -0.12 23.01 29.13
CA VAL A 228 0.95 22.26 28.46
C VAL A 228 1.77 21.49 29.49
N ALA A 229 2.18 22.11 30.60
CA ALA A 229 2.92 21.43 31.66
C ALA A 229 2.09 20.27 32.26
N ALA A 230 0.79 20.47 32.48
CA ALA A 230 -0.12 19.42 32.95
C ALA A 230 -0.24 18.25 31.94
N TYR A 231 -0.34 18.55 30.64
CA TYR A 231 -0.30 17.52 29.59
C TYR A 231 1.02 16.74 29.65
N GLN A 232 2.17 17.41 29.74
CA GLN A 232 3.49 16.77 29.73
C GLN A 232 3.70 15.78 30.89
N GLN A 233 2.96 15.92 32.00
CA GLN A 233 3.01 15.00 33.13
C GLN A 233 2.61 13.56 32.78
N HIS A 234 1.90 13.32 31.66
CA HIS A 234 1.55 11.94 31.27
C HIS A 234 2.80 11.07 31.04
N VAL A 235 3.95 11.65 30.68
CA VAL A 235 5.18 10.88 30.49
C VAL A 235 5.65 10.30 31.82
N ALA A 236 5.84 11.16 32.84
CA ALA A 236 6.27 10.73 34.16
C ALA A 236 5.23 9.79 34.82
N LYS A 237 3.93 10.10 34.65
CA LYS A 237 2.83 9.24 35.12
C LYS A 237 2.83 7.88 34.41
N GLY A 238 3.12 7.85 33.12
CA GLY A 238 3.20 6.61 32.33
C GLY A 238 4.34 5.71 32.82
N VAL A 239 5.51 6.30 33.12
CA VAL A 239 6.63 5.56 33.72
C VAL A 239 6.24 4.98 35.07
N MET A 240 5.59 5.77 35.95
CA MET A 240 5.13 5.27 37.25
C MET A 240 4.11 4.14 37.12
N VAL A 241 3.17 4.24 36.17
CA VAL A 241 2.20 3.17 35.88
C VAL A 241 2.91 1.91 35.38
N GLY A 242 3.82 2.05 34.41
CA GLY A 242 4.60 0.92 33.91
C GLY A 242 5.46 0.25 34.98
N GLN A 243 6.03 1.02 35.91
CA GLN A 243 6.78 0.48 37.05
C GLN A 243 5.87 -0.32 37.99
N LYS A 244 4.67 0.18 38.30
CA LYS A 244 3.68 -0.55 39.12
C LYS A 244 3.22 -1.85 38.44
N MET A 245 3.12 -1.84 37.11
CA MET A 245 2.84 -3.04 36.30
C MET A 245 4.01 -4.03 36.27
N GLY A 246 5.23 -3.61 36.64
CA GLY A 246 6.44 -4.42 36.53
C GLY A 246 6.93 -4.58 35.10
N VAL A 247 6.69 -3.58 34.24
CA VAL A 247 7.19 -3.53 32.86
C VAL A 247 8.71 -3.45 32.83
N GLY A 248 9.35 -4.10 31.84
CA GLY A 248 10.80 -4.14 31.69
C GLY A 248 11.43 -2.76 31.40
N ALA A 249 12.76 -2.69 31.52
CA ALA A 249 13.50 -1.43 31.36
C ALA A 249 13.42 -0.83 29.95
N GLY A 250 13.45 -1.66 28.90
CA GLY A 250 13.36 -1.21 27.50
C GLY A 250 12.05 -0.47 27.19
N PRO A 251 10.87 -1.08 27.40
CA PRO A 251 9.59 -0.41 27.21
C PRO A 251 9.41 0.82 28.11
N LEU A 252 9.87 0.77 29.37
CA LEU A 252 9.84 1.93 30.27
C LEU A 252 10.65 3.10 29.72
N LEU A 253 11.79 2.84 29.09
CA LEU A 253 12.62 3.87 28.48
C LEU A 253 11.93 4.51 27.27
N ILE A 254 11.19 3.73 26.48
CA ILE A 254 10.35 4.24 25.39
C ILE A 254 9.26 5.15 25.95
N ILE A 255 8.52 4.71 26.97
CA ILE A 255 7.50 5.52 27.64
C ILE A 255 8.11 6.82 28.15
N ALA A 256 9.30 6.79 28.77
CA ALA A 256 9.97 7.96 29.34
C ALA A 256 10.46 8.99 28.30
N GLN A 257 10.64 8.57 27.04
CA GLN A 257 11.36 9.36 26.03
C GLN A 257 10.58 9.58 24.72
N HIS A 258 9.36 9.08 24.57
CA HIS A 258 8.60 9.14 23.31
C HIS A 258 8.21 10.56 22.84
N HIS A 259 8.45 11.58 23.67
CA HIS A 259 8.27 12.99 23.34
C HIS A 259 9.60 13.78 23.29
N GLU A 260 10.73 13.10 23.42
CA GLU A 260 12.04 13.68 23.17
C GLU A 260 12.27 13.86 21.66
N HIS A 261 13.11 14.83 21.30
CA HIS A 261 13.46 15.13 19.92
C HIS A 261 14.96 15.05 19.73
N ALA A 262 15.42 14.62 18.55
CA ALA A 262 16.85 14.46 18.26
C ALA A 262 17.69 15.75 18.49
N ASP A 263 17.07 16.92 18.31
CA ASP A 263 17.69 18.24 18.54
C ASP A 263 17.62 18.74 20.00
N GLY A 264 17.06 17.96 20.93
CA GLY A 264 16.92 18.37 22.34
C GLY A 264 15.74 19.29 22.62
N SER A 265 14.91 19.63 21.62
CA SER A 265 13.73 20.49 21.82
C SER A 265 12.52 19.79 22.45
N GLY A 266 12.61 18.47 22.65
CA GLY A 266 11.55 17.64 23.20
C GLY A 266 11.36 17.77 24.71
N PHE A 267 10.63 16.83 25.29
CA PHE A 267 10.36 16.77 26.73
C PHE A 267 10.21 15.29 27.18
N PRO A 268 10.37 14.98 28.48
CA PRO A 268 10.57 15.89 29.62
C PRO A 268 12.03 16.27 29.92
N GLN A 269 13.00 15.44 29.52
CA GLN A 269 14.42 15.56 29.86
C GLN A 269 15.24 16.38 28.84
N ARG A 270 14.68 16.69 27.65
CA ARG A 270 15.36 17.45 26.58
C ARG A 270 16.61 16.72 26.09
N LEU A 271 16.46 15.43 25.83
CA LEU A 271 17.52 14.56 25.34
C LEU A 271 17.79 14.83 23.86
N ASN A 272 19.04 14.68 23.44
CA ASN A 272 19.40 14.63 22.02
C ASN A 272 19.44 13.17 21.55
N ALA A 273 19.60 12.95 20.25
CA ALA A 273 19.57 11.62 19.63
C ALA A 273 20.49 10.59 20.32
N ASP A 274 21.69 11.00 20.73
CA ASP A 274 22.70 10.12 21.34
C ASP A 274 22.27 9.57 22.72
N ARG A 275 21.38 10.27 23.42
CA ARG A 275 20.89 9.89 24.75
C ARG A 275 19.50 9.24 24.72
N MET A 276 18.86 9.23 23.55
CA MET A 276 17.58 8.55 23.34
C MET A 276 17.81 7.08 22.97
N SER A 277 16.99 6.19 23.53
CA SER A 277 16.98 4.80 23.08
C SER A 277 16.54 4.70 21.61
N ILE A 278 16.98 3.65 20.92
CA ILE A 278 16.58 3.41 19.52
C ILE A 278 15.05 3.31 19.43
N GLY A 279 14.42 2.56 20.33
CA GLY A 279 12.96 2.43 20.38
C GLY A 279 12.25 3.76 20.63
N ALA A 280 12.78 4.63 21.50
CA ALA A 280 12.21 5.94 21.75
C ALA A 280 12.32 6.86 20.53
N ARG A 281 13.43 6.82 19.78
CA ARG A 281 13.58 7.58 18.53
C ARG A 281 12.56 7.14 17.47
N ILE A 282 12.34 5.82 17.35
CA ILE A 282 11.31 5.25 16.46
C ILE A 282 9.91 5.73 16.88
N VAL A 283 9.55 5.55 18.16
CA VAL A 283 8.20 5.89 18.65
C VAL A 283 7.95 7.39 18.60
N ALA A 284 8.91 8.25 18.93
CA ALA A 284 8.75 9.70 18.82
C ALA A 284 8.45 10.14 17.38
N LEU A 285 9.12 9.53 16.40
CA LEU A 285 8.91 9.79 14.99
C LEU A 285 7.51 9.34 14.53
N VAL A 286 7.13 8.11 14.86
CA VAL A 286 5.85 7.52 14.45
C VAL A 286 4.67 8.20 15.16
N ASN A 287 4.80 8.51 16.45
CA ASN A 287 3.80 9.24 17.23
C ASN A 287 3.52 10.62 16.60
N ARG A 288 4.58 11.34 16.19
CA ARG A 288 4.41 12.63 15.52
C ARG A 288 3.71 12.48 14.16
N PHE A 289 4.05 11.46 13.38
CA PHE A 289 3.37 11.17 12.12
C PHE A 289 1.87 10.87 12.33
N ASP A 290 1.55 9.97 13.26
CA ASP A 290 0.16 9.62 13.55
C ASP A 290 -0.61 10.85 14.08
N GLY A 291 -0.03 11.64 14.98
CA GLY A 291 -0.68 12.86 15.50
C GLY A 291 -0.96 13.95 14.45
N LEU A 292 -0.21 13.98 13.34
CA LEU A 292 -0.48 14.86 12.19
C LEU A 292 -1.62 14.31 11.31
N CYS A 293 -1.68 12.99 11.15
CA CYS A 293 -2.71 12.31 10.37
C CYS A 293 -4.05 12.19 11.11
N ASN A 294 -3.98 12.04 12.44
CA ASN A 294 -5.09 11.72 13.33
C ASN A 294 -5.23 12.73 14.50
N PRO A 295 -5.26 14.05 14.24
CA PRO A 295 -5.40 15.05 15.31
C PRO A 295 -6.76 14.96 16.03
N LEU A 296 -6.85 15.64 17.17
CA LEU A 296 -8.10 15.73 17.94
C LEU A 296 -9.25 16.32 17.12
N LEU A 297 -8.96 17.39 16.36
CA LEU A 297 -9.88 18.05 15.45
C LEU A 297 -9.64 17.53 14.03
N SER A 298 -10.59 16.78 13.48
CA SER A 298 -10.48 16.18 12.13
C SER A 298 -10.28 17.22 11.02
N SER A 299 -10.75 18.46 11.22
CA SER A 299 -10.51 19.56 10.28
C SER A 299 -9.04 19.96 10.13
N LYS A 300 -8.18 19.57 11.10
CA LYS A 300 -6.72 19.79 11.05
C LYS A 300 -5.96 18.56 10.52
N ALA A 301 -6.64 17.47 10.19
CA ALA A 301 -6.01 16.24 9.73
C ALA A 301 -5.25 16.49 8.42
N MET A 302 -3.99 16.07 8.40
CA MET A 302 -3.16 16.09 7.20
C MET A 302 -3.26 14.74 6.49
N THR A 303 -3.20 14.74 5.17
CA THR A 303 -2.96 13.47 4.46
C THR A 303 -1.59 12.91 4.84
N PRO A 304 -1.38 11.58 4.73
CA PRO A 304 -0.09 10.95 5.02
C PRO A 304 1.07 11.57 4.23
N HIS A 305 0.85 11.87 2.94
CA HIS A 305 1.81 12.57 2.11
C HIS A 305 2.15 13.97 2.64
N GLU A 306 1.15 14.76 3.05
CA GLU A 306 1.38 16.08 3.65
C GLU A 306 2.12 15.97 4.99
N ALA A 307 1.78 14.99 5.83
CA ALA A 307 2.44 14.76 7.11
C ALA A 307 3.93 14.42 6.92
N LEU A 308 4.25 13.49 6.00
CA LEU A 308 5.64 13.17 5.66
C LEU A 308 6.37 14.39 5.09
N SER A 309 5.75 15.13 4.17
CA SER A 309 6.33 16.33 3.58
C SER A 309 6.65 17.40 4.63
N LEU A 310 5.74 17.61 5.59
CA LEU A 310 5.95 18.53 6.71
C LEU A 310 7.11 18.06 7.61
N MET A 311 7.12 16.79 7.99
CA MET A 311 8.18 16.22 8.83
C MET A 311 9.55 16.33 8.16
N PHE A 312 9.63 16.09 6.85
CA PHE A 312 10.86 16.19 6.08
C PHE A 312 11.32 17.64 5.87
N ALA A 313 10.42 18.53 5.46
CA ALA A 313 10.77 19.90 5.11
C ALA A 313 10.99 20.82 6.32
N GLN A 314 10.20 20.63 7.39
CA GLN A 314 10.16 21.56 8.52
C GLN A 314 10.49 20.90 9.87
N GLY A 315 10.45 19.57 9.95
CA GLY A 315 10.65 18.81 11.19
C GLY A 315 11.98 18.05 11.27
N ARG A 316 12.84 18.12 10.24
CA ARG A 316 13.98 17.22 10.08
C ARG A 316 14.95 17.21 11.27
N SER A 317 15.18 18.36 11.92
CA SER A 317 16.08 18.44 13.09
C SER A 317 15.56 17.66 14.31
N ARG A 318 14.24 17.48 14.42
CA ARG A 318 13.61 16.83 15.58
C ARG A 318 13.73 15.31 15.56
N PHE A 319 14.19 14.74 14.45
CA PHE A 319 14.28 13.31 14.25
C PHE A 319 15.70 12.89 13.88
N ASP A 320 16.02 11.64 14.20
CA ASP A 320 17.21 10.99 13.64
C ASP A 320 17.05 10.92 12.11
N ALA A 321 17.99 11.50 11.38
CA ALA A 321 17.88 11.63 9.92
C ALA A 321 17.87 10.26 9.22
N THR A 322 18.58 9.28 9.76
CA THR A 322 18.60 7.92 9.22
C THR A 322 17.23 7.27 9.41
N MET A 323 16.64 7.42 10.61
CA MET A 323 15.30 6.94 10.91
C MET A 323 14.20 7.59 10.08
N LEU A 324 14.25 8.92 9.91
CA LEU A 324 13.28 9.62 9.07
C LEU A 324 13.36 9.16 7.62
N ASN A 325 14.57 9.00 7.07
CA ASN A 325 14.73 8.53 5.71
C ASN A 325 14.24 7.07 5.53
N ALA A 326 14.52 6.20 6.49
CA ALA A 326 14.02 4.83 6.46
C ALA A 326 12.49 4.78 6.59
N PHE A 327 11.91 5.62 7.44
CA PHE A 327 10.46 5.75 7.58
C PHE A 327 9.79 6.20 6.27
N ILE A 328 10.33 7.23 5.62
CA ILE A 328 9.83 7.71 4.32
C ILE A 328 9.95 6.62 3.25
N ARG A 329 11.05 5.86 3.22
CA ARG A 329 11.18 4.71 2.31
C ARG A 329 10.13 3.64 2.61
N MET A 330 9.93 3.29 3.88
CA MET A 330 8.98 2.24 4.28
C MET A 330 7.52 2.63 3.96
N MET A 331 7.12 3.86 4.27
CA MET A 331 5.76 4.36 4.00
C MET A 331 5.55 4.73 2.53
N GLY A 332 6.64 4.96 1.80
CA GLY A 332 6.67 5.48 0.44
C GLY A 332 6.36 6.96 0.31
N VAL A 333 6.59 7.49 -0.90
CA VAL A 333 6.37 8.91 -1.22
C VAL A 333 4.88 9.26 -1.09
N TYR A 334 4.00 8.31 -1.39
CA TYR A 334 2.55 8.44 -1.26
C TYR A 334 2.03 7.31 -0.36
N PRO A 335 2.02 7.49 0.97
CA PRO A 335 1.58 6.43 1.88
C PRO A 335 0.08 6.14 1.76
N PRO A 336 -0.38 4.96 2.22
CA PRO A 336 -1.80 4.62 2.25
C PRO A 336 -2.62 5.69 2.98
N GLY A 337 -3.69 6.16 2.34
CA GLY A 337 -4.48 7.33 2.78
C GLY A 337 -4.15 8.61 2.01
N SER A 338 -3.10 8.62 1.19
CA SER A 338 -2.81 9.74 0.28
C SER A 338 -3.77 9.75 -0.90
N VAL A 339 -4.24 10.95 -1.27
CA VAL A 339 -5.03 11.18 -2.48
C VAL A 339 -4.09 11.65 -3.57
N VAL A 340 -4.18 11.03 -4.75
CA VAL A 340 -3.25 11.27 -5.85
C VAL A 340 -3.98 11.47 -7.18
N GLN A 341 -3.34 12.20 -8.09
CA GLN A 341 -3.72 12.26 -9.49
C GLN A 341 -2.75 11.40 -10.30
N LEU A 342 -3.28 10.51 -11.14
CA LEU A 342 -2.52 9.61 -11.99
C LEU A 342 -2.06 10.31 -13.28
N THR A 343 -1.17 9.65 -14.02
CA THR A 343 -0.64 10.16 -15.30
C THR A 343 -1.70 10.30 -16.39
N ASP A 344 -2.81 9.57 -16.28
CA ASP A 344 -3.98 9.62 -17.16
C ASP A 344 -5.11 10.54 -16.65
N ASP A 345 -4.78 11.43 -15.71
CA ASP A 345 -5.66 12.44 -15.11
C ASP A 345 -6.78 11.92 -14.21
N ARG A 346 -6.89 10.60 -14.00
CA ARG A 346 -7.80 10.03 -13.00
C ARG A 346 -7.30 10.30 -11.58
N TYR A 347 -8.25 10.42 -10.65
CA TYR A 347 -7.96 10.54 -9.23
C TYR A 347 -8.02 9.18 -8.55
N ALA A 348 -7.13 8.94 -7.60
CA ALA A 348 -7.06 7.70 -6.87
C ALA A 348 -6.72 7.92 -5.39
N LEU A 349 -7.12 6.96 -4.57
CA LEU A 349 -6.72 6.85 -3.16
C LEU A 349 -5.69 5.74 -3.03
N VAL A 350 -4.55 6.01 -2.40
CA VAL A 350 -3.58 4.97 -2.07
C VAL A 350 -4.14 4.12 -0.94
N VAL A 351 -4.26 2.80 -1.15
CA VAL A 351 -4.86 1.87 -0.17
C VAL A 351 -3.85 0.95 0.48
N ALA A 352 -2.74 0.65 -0.20
CA ALA A 352 -1.66 -0.14 0.39
C ALA A 352 -0.31 0.19 -0.26
N VAL A 353 0.78 -0.02 0.48
CA VAL A 353 2.15 0.10 0.00
C VAL A 353 2.95 -1.12 0.44
N ASN A 354 3.82 -1.63 -0.43
CA ASN A 354 4.79 -2.65 -0.07
C ASN A 354 5.98 -1.96 0.60
N SER A 355 6.29 -2.34 1.85
CA SER A 355 7.37 -1.72 2.64
C SER A 355 8.76 -1.85 2.01
N SER A 356 8.97 -2.88 1.17
CA SER A 356 10.22 -3.15 0.46
C SER A 356 10.29 -2.43 -0.90
N ARG A 357 9.13 -2.12 -1.50
CA ARG A 357 8.99 -1.56 -2.86
C ARG A 357 7.99 -0.39 -2.89
N PRO A 358 8.36 0.78 -2.34
CA PRO A 358 7.41 1.84 -2.02
C PRO A 358 6.99 2.74 -3.19
N LEU A 359 7.67 2.68 -4.33
CA LEU A 359 7.48 3.65 -5.43
C LEU A 359 6.19 3.44 -6.23
N LYS A 360 5.60 2.24 -6.15
CA LYS A 360 4.44 1.85 -6.93
C LYS A 360 3.39 1.22 -6.02
N PRO A 361 2.62 2.05 -5.30
CA PRO A 361 1.65 1.54 -4.34
C PRO A 361 0.41 0.95 -5.03
N ARG A 362 -0.45 0.32 -4.25
CA ARG A 362 -1.76 -0.16 -4.68
C ARG A 362 -2.80 0.95 -4.47
N VAL A 363 -3.60 1.23 -5.51
CA VAL A 363 -4.49 2.40 -5.55
C VAL A 363 -5.92 2.03 -5.92
N MET A 364 -6.89 2.68 -5.28
CA MET A 364 -8.30 2.67 -5.64
C MET A 364 -8.57 3.86 -6.57
N VAL A 365 -8.91 3.61 -7.82
CA VAL A 365 -9.11 4.67 -8.82
C VAL A 365 -10.59 5.02 -8.93
N HIS A 366 -10.90 6.32 -9.00
CA HIS A 366 -12.25 6.77 -9.29
C HIS A 366 -12.62 6.43 -10.75
N ASP A 367 -13.65 5.61 -10.91
CA ASP A 367 -14.29 5.33 -12.18
C ASP A 367 -15.78 5.68 -12.10
N ALA A 368 -16.25 6.55 -12.99
CA ALA A 368 -17.65 6.99 -13.00
C ALA A 368 -18.63 5.87 -13.41
N LYS A 369 -18.14 4.80 -14.05
CA LYS A 369 -18.96 3.69 -14.56
C LYS A 369 -19.03 2.50 -13.60
N VAL A 370 -18.07 2.39 -12.69
CA VAL A 370 -17.94 1.23 -11.79
C VAL A 370 -18.21 1.67 -10.36
N PRO A 371 -19.27 1.15 -9.69
CA PRO A 371 -19.51 1.42 -8.28
C PRO A 371 -18.27 1.12 -7.43
N ARG A 372 -18.06 1.89 -6.36
CA ARG A 372 -16.89 1.73 -5.48
C ARG A 372 -16.75 0.31 -4.93
N GLU A 373 -17.88 -0.33 -4.62
CA GLU A 373 -17.94 -1.68 -4.06
C GLU A 373 -17.46 -2.74 -5.04
N GLU A 374 -17.50 -2.45 -6.34
CA GLU A 374 -17.09 -3.32 -7.44
C GLU A 374 -15.71 -2.95 -8.00
N ALA A 375 -15.09 -1.88 -7.50
CA ALA A 375 -13.82 -1.39 -8.00
C ALA A 375 -12.64 -2.26 -7.51
N LEU A 376 -11.84 -2.71 -8.47
CA LEU A 376 -10.59 -3.41 -8.21
C LEU A 376 -9.48 -2.41 -7.87
N VAL A 377 -8.71 -2.76 -6.85
CA VAL A 377 -7.49 -2.05 -6.48
C VAL A 377 -6.41 -2.36 -7.51
N LEU A 378 -5.86 -1.31 -8.13
CA LEU A 378 -4.80 -1.44 -9.13
C LEU A 378 -3.43 -1.51 -8.45
N ASN A 379 -2.62 -2.49 -8.84
CA ASN A 379 -1.21 -2.53 -8.47
C ASN A 379 -0.38 -1.76 -9.51
N LEU A 380 0.18 -0.62 -9.13
CA LEU A 380 0.97 0.19 -10.07
C LEU A 380 2.29 -0.50 -10.48
N GLU A 381 2.76 -1.51 -9.73
CA GLU A 381 3.90 -2.36 -10.13
C GLU A 381 3.64 -3.11 -11.43
N GLU A 382 2.42 -3.63 -11.59
CA GLU A 382 2.00 -4.43 -12.74
C GLU A 382 1.62 -3.56 -13.96
N LEU A 383 1.47 -2.25 -13.75
CA LEU A 383 1.07 -1.28 -14.77
C LEU A 383 2.24 -0.33 -15.09
N PRO A 384 3.08 -0.62 -16.11
CA PRO A 384 4.25 0.20 -16.41
C PRO A 384 3.91 1.60 -16.92
N ASP A 385 2.78 1.74 -17.61
CA ASP A 385 2.37 3.00 -18.26
C ASP A 385 1.57 3.93 -17.34
N LEU A 386 1.21 3.46 -16.14
CA LEU A 386 0.41 4.21 -15.17
C LEU A 386 1.25 4.58 -13.96
N GLY A 387 1.39 5.89 -13.72
CA GLY A 387 2.15 6.45 -12.60
C GLY A 387 1.36 7.48 -11.81
N ILE A 388 1.93 7.92 -10.69
CA ILE A 388 1.39 9.03 -9.90
C ILE A 388 2.01 10.34 -10.41
N ARG A 389 1.17 11.26 -10.89
CA ARG A 389 1.59 12.59 -11.34
C ARG A 389 1.86 13.52 -10.16
N ARG A 390 0.98 13.53 -9.16
CA ARG A 390 1.11 14.35 -7.95
C ARG A 390 0.16 13.91 -6.82
N SER A 391 0.47 14.34 -5.59
CA SER A 391 -0.50 14.31 -4.48
C SER A 391 -1.48 15.48 -4.60
N VAL A 392 -2.72 15.26 -4.14
CA VAL A 392 -3.81 16.25 -4.16
C VAL A 392 -4.45 16.29 -2.78
N LYS A 393 -4.86 17.48 -2.32
CA LYS A 393 -5.62 17.57 -1.06
C LYS A 393 -7.06 17.10 -1.29
N PRO A 394 -7.70 16.41 -0.35
CA PRO A 394 -9.09 15.98 -0.50
C PRO A 394 -10.04 17.12 -0.92
N GLN A 395 -9.85 18.33 -0.38
CA GLN A 395 -10.69 19.50 -0.67
C GLN A 395 -10.53 20.03 -2.11
N GLN A 396 -9.48 19.60 -2.83
CA GLN A 396 -9.22 19.97 -4.21
C GLN A 396 -9.79 18.94 -5.21
N LEU A 397 -10.34 17.83 -4.72
CA LEU A 397 -10.97 16.82 -5.58
C LEU A 397 -12.29 17.36 -6.17
N PRO A 398 -12.61 16.98 -7.42
CA PRO A 398 -13.98 17.11 -7.91
C PRO A 398 -14.95 16.36 -6.99
N ARG A 399 -16.15 16.90 -6.78
CA ARG A 399 -17.14 16.35 -5.84
C ARG A 399 -17.43 14.85 -6.08
N ALA A 400 -17.60 14.44 -7.34
CA ALA A 400 -17.81 13.04 -7.68
C ALA A 400 -16.64 12.14 -7.23
N SER A 401 -15.39 12.58 -7.43
CA SER A 401 -14.20 11.85 -6.97
C SER A 401 -14.06 11.86 -5.46
N LEU A 402 -14.42 12.96 -4.80
CA LEU A 402 -14.41 13.07 -3.35
C LEU A 402 -15.41 12.09 -2.72
N ASP A 403 -16.64 12.08 -3.23
CA ASP A 403 -17.71 11.19 -2.74
C ASP A 403 -17.34 9.72 -3.01
N TYR A 404 -16.82 9.41 -4.20
CA TYR A 404 -16.40 8.06 -4.56
C TYR A 404 -15.21 7.54 -3.73
N LEU A 405 -14.11 8.30 -3.67
CA LEU A 405 -12.91 7.88 -2.97
C LEU A 405 -13.07 7.96 -1.45
N SER A 406 -13.98 8.81 -0.98
CA SER A 406 -14.26 9.08 0.43
C SER A 406 -12.98 9.11 1.28
N PRO A 407 -12.04 10.05 1.02
CA PRO A 407 -10.81 10.17 1.80
C PRO A 407 -11.15 10.30 3.28
N ARG A 408 -10.53 9.47 4.10
CA ARG A 408 -10.98 9.23 5.48
C ARG A 408 -10.67 10.40 6.39
N SER A 409 -11.52 10.58 7.39
CA SER A 409 -11.30 11.58 8.45
C SER A 409 -10.28 11.11 9.49
N ARG A 410 -10.14 9.79 9.66
CA ARG A 410 -9.16 9.12 10.51
C ARG A 410 -8.51 7.98 9.75
N ILE A 411 -7.21 7.86 9.93
CA ILE A 411 -6.37 6.86 9.29
C ILE A 411 -6.02 5.78 10.33
N ALA A 412 -6.31 4.53 9.98
CA ALA A 412 -5.85 3.35 10.71
C ALA A 412 -5.01 2.50 9.76
N TYR A 413 -3.91 1.98 10.29
CA TYR A 413 -3.02 1.11 9.54
C TYR A 413 -2.97 -0.26 10.18
N PHE A 414 -2.93 -1.27 9.32
CA PHE A 414 -2.51 -2.59 9.71
C PHE A 414 -1.60 -3.16 8.61
N PHE A 415 -1.14 -4.37 8.81
CA PHE A 415 -0.24 -5.02 7.88
C PHE A 415 -0.79 -6.38 7.45
N GLU A 416 -0.43 -6.77 6.24
CA GLU A 416 -0.69 -8.09 5.70
C GLU A 416 0.61 -8.62 5.08
N SER A 417 0.85 -9.93 5.19
CA SER A 417 1.89 -10.55 4.39
C SER A 417 1.50 -10.43 2.93
N ALA A 418 2.39 -9.92 2.09
CA ALA A 418 2.23 -9.97 0.66
C ALA A 418 2.28 -11.44 0.26
N GLY A 419 1.11 -12.04 0.02
CA GLY A 419 1.03 -13.41 -0.50
C GLY A 419 1.90 -13.57 -1.75
N PRO A 420 2.28 -14.82 -2.11
CA PRO A 420 3.06 -15.06 -3.31
C PRO A 420 2.34 -14.41 -4.49
N LEU A 421 3.07 -13.60 -5.26
CA LEU A 421 2.62 -13.09 -6.54
C LEU A 421 1.98 -14.26 -7.28
N SER A 422 0.69 -14.17 -7.61
CA SER A 422 0.01 -15.14 -8.44
C SER A 422 0.81 -15.23 -9.75
N THR A 423 1.70 -16.21 -9.84
CA THR A 423 2.39 -16.51 -11.09
C THR A 423 1.28 -16.81 -12.09
N PRO A 424 1.26 -16.15 -13.26
CA PRO A 424 0.33 -16.55 -14.31
C PRO A 424 0.54 -18.04 -14.56
N PRO A 425 -0.53 -18.84 -14.74
CA PRO A 425 -0.39 -20.27 -14.97
C PRO A 425 0.54 -20.49 -16.15
N SER A 426 1.57 -21.30 -15.94
CA SER A 426 2.43 -21.78 -17.02
C SER A 426 1.56 -22.41 -18.10
N PRO A 427 1.83 -22.16 -19.40
CA PRO A 427 1.11 -22.84 -20.46
C PRO A 427 1.25 -24.36 -20.27
N PRO A 428 0.19 -25.15 -20.55
CA PRO A 428 0.23 -26.59 -20.36
C PRO A 428 1.40 -27.18 -21.14
N GLY A 429 2.29 -27.85 -20.41
CA GLY A 429 3.47 -28.47 -20.98
C GLY A 429 3.09 -29.49 -22.05
N GLU A 430 3.77 -29.40 -23.19
CA GLU A 430 3.83 -30.47 -24.18
C GLU A 430 4.26 -31.74 -23.46
N MET A 431 3.38 -32.73 -23.49
CA MET A 431 3.73 -34.11 -23.15
C MET A 431 4.89 -34.53 -24.04
N ALA A 432 5.99 -34.91 -23.41
CA ALA A 432 7.08 -35.62 -24.05
C ALA A 432 6.54 -36.90 -24.72
N ALA A 433 6.74 -36.99 -26.02
CA ALA A 433 6.80 -38.22 -26.80
C ALA A 433 8.04 -38.16 -27.69
#